data_AF-A0A803TW98-F1
#
_entry.id   AF-A0A803TW98-F1
#
_cell.length_a   1.000
_cell.length_b   1.000
_cell.length_c   1.000
_cell.angle_alpha   90.00
_cell.angle_beta   90.00
_cell.angle_gamma   90.00
#
_symmetry.space_group_name_H-M   'P 1'
#
loop_
_entity.id
_entity.type
_entity.pdbx_description
1 polymer ?
#
loop_
_entity_poly.entity_id
_entity_poly.type
_entity_poly.pdbx_seq_one_letter_code
_entity_poly.pdbx_strand_id
1 'polypeptide(L)'
;MTKTMENRIFNHSHASVMGSFLGHTVTGLSFLLLGFIWAIKHPLRFLGRKSKYSLQIENLIYWVELLEWGGVAIVCSSGALLEQCLLEGPCFQLYNEATHRWMFLNLWQHSTMHAFFAMAGVVGVLTRCKFQIPVGLDHLLFSLALFNEGKCAFHGKTKFASMGFGRRYPMFSRRSRIFVLIYARFTYPGCFILYILFEVWFRNNPILELFRTSMFITQGTWLWQIAFLLWGTSSWDHNDPETYVFMAICYSWHYGSVILFLAFTYGIVYW
;
A
#
# COMPACT_ATOMS: atom_id res chain seq x y z
N MET A 1 -5.15 34.72 25.07
CA MET A 1 -5.44 33.38 25.62
C MET A 1 -6.14 32.46 24.60
N THR A 2 -6.92 33.01 23.68
CA THR A 2 -7.66 32.31 22.59
C THR A 2 -6.77 31.70 21.50
N LYS A 3 -5.78 32.44 20.96
CA LYS A 3 -4.84 31.90 19.93
C LYS A 3 -4.06 30.66 20.38
N THR A 4 -3.81 30.52 21.68
CA THR A 4 -3.06 29.38 22.25
C THR A 4 -3.94 28.15 22.45
N MET A 5 -5.26 28.32 22.53
CA MET A 5 -6.23 27.22 22.59
C MET A 5 -6.62 26.76 21.18
N GLU A 6 -6.81 27.67 20.23
CA GLU A 6 -6.96 27.31 18.81
C GLU A 6 -5.75 26.50 18.33
N ASN A 7 -4.53 26.98 18.55
CA ASN A 7 -3.32 26.22 18.21
C ASN A 7 -3.22 24.85 18.92
N ARG A 8 -3.89 24.64 20.05
CA ARG A 8 -3.87 23.35 20.78
C ARG A 8 -4.92 22.37 20.25
N ILE A 9 -6.09 22.88 19.86
CA ILE A 9 -7.16 22.11 19.22
C ILE A 9 -6.76 21.74 17.79
N PHE A 10 -6.18 22.69 17.05
CA PHE A 10 -5.63 22.50 15.70
C PHE A 10 -4.49 21.47 15.67
N ASN A 11 -3.58 21.50 16.64
CA ASN A 11 -2.55 20.45 16.76
C ASN A 11 -3.10 19.06 17.09
N HIS A 12 -4.26 18.98 17.76
CA HIS A 12 -4.90 17.69 18.08
C HIS A 12 -5.64 17.08 16.87
N SER A 13 -6.23 17.89 16.00
CA SER A 13 -6.89 17.41 14.76
C SER A 13 -5.85 16.92 13.73
N HIS A 14 -4.76 17.65 13.52
CA HIS A 14 -3.69 17.25 12.57
C HIS A 14 -3.02 15.91 12.91
N ALA A 15 -2.84 15.61 14.20
CA ALA A 15 -2.25 14.35 14.66
C ALA A 15 -3.20 13.15 14.50
N SER A 16 -4.50 13.39 14.36
CA SER A 16 -5.52 12.32 14.34
C SER A 16 -5.67 11.63 12.98
N VAL A 17 -5.26 12.26 11.88
CA VAL A 17 -5.41 11.69 10.52
C VAL A 17 -4.08 11.16 9.97
N MET A 18 -2.96 11.84 10.22
CA MET A 18 -1.68 11.55 9.57
C MET A 18 -0.82 10.55 10.37
N GLY A 19 -0.57 9.38 9.78
CA GLY A 19 0.08 8.27 10.48
C GLY A 19 -0.80 7.68 11.58
N SER A 20 -2.12 7.81 11.45
CA SER A 20 -3.11 7.30 12.39
C SER A 20 -3.38 5.81 12.19
N PHE A 21 -3.92 5.16 13.23
CA PHE A 21 -4.46 3.80 13.15
C PHE A 21 -5.41 3.64 11.95
N LEU A 22 -6.24 4.66 11.70
CA LEU A 22 -7.20 4.67 10.59
C LEU A 22 -6.50 4.64 9.23
N GLY A 23 -5.49 5.48 9.01
CA GLY A 23 -4.75 5.51 7.74
C GLY A 23 -4.10 4.17 7.41
N HIS A 24 -3.43 3.55 8.38
CA HIS A 24 -2.82 2.22 8.20
C HIS A 24 -3.84 1.10 7.97
N THR A 25 -4.98 1.15 8.66
CA THR A 25 -6.06 0.18 8.52
C THR A 25 -6.77 0.30 7.17
N VAL A 26 -7.01 1.53 6.70
CA VAL A 26 -7.60 1.80 5.38
C VAL A 26 -6.67 1.33 4.27
N THR A 27 -5.38 1.65 4.34
CA THR A 27 -4.41 1.15 3.35
C THR A 27 -4.36 -0.38 3.37
N GLY A 28 -4.28 -1.01 4.56
CA GLY A 28 -4.28 -2.47 4.69
C GLY A 28 -5.54 -3.12 4.13
N LEU A 29 -6.71 -2.52 4.36
CA LEU A 29 -7.98 -3.00 3.81
C LEU A 29 -8.02 -2.90 2.28
N SER A 30 -7.51 -1.82 1.70
CA SER A 30 -7.43 -1.67 0.24
C SER A 30 -6.56 -2.77 -0.40
N PHE A 31 -5.40 -3.06 0.18
CA PHE A 31 -4.54 -4.17 -0.27
C PHE A 31 -5.23 -5.53 -0.14
N LEU A 32 -5.96 -5.75 0.96
CA LEU A 32 -6.74 -6.98 1.17
C LEU A 32 -7.84 -7.15 0.13
N LEU A 33 -8.64 -6.12 -0.11
CA LEU A 33 -9.74 -6.16 -1.07
C LEU A 33 -9.24 -6.48 -2.47
N LEU A 34 -8.17 -5.83 -2.92
CA LEU A 34 -7.54 -6.14 -4.21
C LEU A 34 -7.03 -7.58 -4.26
N GLY A 35 -6.37 -8.05 -3.20
CA GLY A 35 -5.91 -9.43 -3.07
C GLY A 35 -7.07 -10.45 -3.17
N PHE A 36 -8.18 -10.22 -2.47
CA PHE A 36 -9.34 -11.11 -2.54
C PHE A 36 -10.05 -11.08 -3.90
N ILE A 37 -10.17 -9.90 -4.52
CA ILE A 37 -10.69 -9.77 -5.89
C ILE A 37 -9.85 -10.62 -6.84
N TRP A 38 -8.52 -10.58 -6.72
CA TRP A 38 -7.62 -11.39 -7.55
C TRP A 38 -7.71 -12.88 -7.24
N ALA A 39 -7.84 -13.27 -5.97
CA ALA A 39 -8.01 -14.66 -5.55
C ALA A 39 -9.26 -15.31 -6.17
N ILE A 40 -10.29 -14.52 -6.52
CA ILE A 40 -11.51 -14.99 -7.19
C ILE A 40 -11.40 -14.85 -8.71
N LYS A 41 -10.92 -13.69 -9.21
CA LYS A 41 -10.83 -13.35 -10.63
C LYS A 41 -9.96 -14.33 -11.41
N HIS A 42 -8.78 -14.66 -10.89
CA HIS A 42 -7.80 -15.48 -11.60
C HIS A 42 -8.26 -16.93 -11.80
N PRO A 43 -8.79 -17.64 -10.78
CA PRO A 43 -9.40 -18.95 -11.00
C PRO A 43 -10.64 -18.91 -11.93
N LEU A 44 -11.51 -17.90 -11.80
CA LEU A 44 -12.66 -17.73 -12.69
C LEU A 44 -12.24 -17.56 -14.15
N ARG A 45 -11.17 -16.80 -14.41
CA ARG A 45 -10.59 -16.65 -15.75
C ARG A 45 -10.12 -17.99 -16.30
N PHE A 46 -9.51 -18.83 -15.47
CA PHE A 46 -9.08 -20.15 -15.89
C PHE A 46 -10.26 -21.07 -16.24
N LEU A 47 -11.29 -21.12 -15.39
CA LEU A 47 -12.51 -21.89 -15.65
C LEU A 47 -13.26 -21.40 -16.90
N GLY A 48 -13.35 -20.09 -17.07
CA GLY A 48 -14.02 -19.47 -18.21
C GLY A 48 -13.45 -19.91 -19.55
N ARG A 49 -12.13 -20.10 -19.64
CA ARG A 49 -11.47 -20.59 -20.86
C ARG A 49 -11.88 -22.02 -21.24
N LYS A 50 -12.28 -22.85 -20.27
CA LYS A 50 -12.69 -24.25 -20.49
C LYS A 50 -14.22 -24.41 -20.60
N SER A 51 -14.98 -23.35 -20.34
CA SER A 51 -16.43 -23.41 -20.19
C SER A 51 -17.17 -22.94 -21.46
N LYS A 52 -18.39 -23.45 -21.65
CA LYS A 52 -19.33 -22.95 -22.68
C LYS A 52 -19.72 -21.48 -22.45
N TYR A 53 -19.52 -20.95 -21.25
CA TYR A 53 -19.83 -19.58 -20.85
C TYR A 53 -18.62 -18.62 -20.96
N SER A 54 -17.61 -18.96 -21.75
CA SER A 54 -16.35 -18.19 -21.89
C SER A 54 -16.59 -16.70 -22.14
N LEU A 55 -17.49 -16.35 -23.07
CA LEU A 55 -17.80 -14.96 -23.42
C LEU A 55 -18.41 -14.16 -22.25
N GLN A 56 -19.31 -14.77 -21.48
CA GLN A 56 -19.93 -14.11 -20.33
C GLN A 56 -18.90 -13.87 -19.21
N ILE A 57 -18.02 -14.84 -18.98
CA ILE A 57 -16.95 -14.75 -17.99
C ILE A 57 -15.90 -13.73 -18.43
N GLU A 58 -15.54 -13.67 -19.71
CA GLU A 58 -14.64 -12.65 -20.25
C GLU A 58 -15.22 -11.25 -20.11
N ASN A 59 -16.52 -11.05 -20.37
CA ASN A 59 -17.20 -9.78 -20.14
C ASN A 59 -17.20 -9.39 -18.65
N LEU A 60 -17.49 -10.34 -17.76
CA LEU A 60 -17.44 -10.09 -16.31
C LEU A 60 -16.03 -9.66 -15.88
N ILE A 61 -15.00 -10.39 -16.32
CA ILE A 61 -13.60 -10.09 -16.02
C ILE A 61 -13.21 -8.72 -16.55
N TYR A 62 -13.65 -8.36 -17.76
CA TYR A 62 -13.42 -7.03 -18.33
C TYR A 62 -13.96 -5.92 -17.42
N TRP A 63 -15.21 -6.03 -16.97
CA TRP A 63 -15.81 -5.04 -16.07
C TRP A 63 -15.13 -5.01 -14.71
N VAL A 64 -14.77 -6.17 -14.14
CA VAL A 64 -14.03 -6.24 -12.87
C VAL A 64 -12.67 -5.54 -13.01
N GLU A 65 -11.93 -5.77 -14.10
CA GLU A 65 -10.65 -5.10 -14.34
C GLU A 65 -10.81 -3.60 -14.56
N LEU A 66 -11.87 -3.16 -15.24
CA LEU A 66 -12.15 -1.74 -15.43
C LEU A 66 -12.48 -1.04 -14.10
N LEU A 67 -13.29 -1.68 -13.24
CA LEU A 67 -13.63 -1.18 -11.91
C LEU A 67 -12.40 -1.18 -10.98
N GLU A 68 -11.52 -2.17 -11.10
CA GLU A 68 -10.27 -2.24 -10.34
C GLU A 68 -9.35 -1.06 -10.65
N TRP A 69 -8.98 -0.88 -11.92
CA TRP A 69 -8.10 0.20 -12.34
C TRP A 69 -8.75 1.58 -12.17
N GLY A 70 -10.05 1.69 -12.45
CA GLY A 70 -10.82 2.91 -12.22
C GLY A 70 -10.92 3.27 -10.74
N GLY A 71 -11.15 2.28 -9.87
CA GLY A 71 -11.16 2.45 -8.42
C GLY A 71 -9.82 2.91 -7.89
N VAL A 72 -8.72 2.29 -8.34
CA VAL A 72 -7.34 2.73 -7.99
C VAL A 72 -7.12 4.18 -8.42
N ALA A 73 -7.47 4.54 -9.66
CA ALA A 73 -7.32 5.91 -10.17
C ALA A 73 -8.09 6.92 -9.33
N ILE A 74 -9.37 6.65 -9.02
CA ILE A 74 -10.24 7.56 -8.26
C ILE A 74 -9.77 7.69 -6.81
N VAL A 75 -9.54 6.57 -6.12
CA VAL A 75 -9.14 6.56 -4.70
C VAL A 75 -7.79 7.22 -4.52
N CYS A 76 -6.82 6.97 -5.41
CA CYS A 76 -5.49 7.56 -5.28
C CYS A 76 -5.46 9.03 -5.71
N SER A 77 -6.23 9.42 -6.74
CA SER A 77 -6.34 10.85 -7.11
C SER A 77 -7.02 11.65 -6.00
N SER A 78 -8.12 11.13 -5.45
CA SER A 78 -8.79 11.77 -4.31
C SER A 78 -7.90 11.82 -3.07
N GLY A 79 -7.14 10.76 -2.75
CA GLY A 79 -6.16 10.76 -1.67
C GLY A 79 -5.10 11.86 -1.83
N ALA A 80 -4.49 11.97 -3.02
CA ALA A 80 -3.50 13.00 -3.30
C ALA A 80 -4.06 14.43 -3.17
N LEU A 81 -5.30 14.66 -3.61
CA LEU A 81 -5.99 15.96 -3.53
C LEU A 81 -6.45 16.27 -2.11
N LEU A 82 -6.99 15.29 -1.38
CA LEU A 82 -7.44 15.44 0.00
C LEU A 82 -6.28 15.87 0.90
N GLU A 83 -5.14 15.22 0.74
CA GLU A 83 -3.93 15.52 1.51
C GLU A 83 -3.34 16.88 1.16
N GLN A 84 -3.41 17.34 -0.09
CA GLN A 84 -2.85 18.63 -0.48
C GLN A 84 -3.79 19.81 -0.24
N CYS A 85 -5.09 19.64 -0.46
CA CYS A 85 -6.03 20.76 -0.59
C CYS A 85 -7.14 20.81 0.47
N LEU A 86 -7.48 19.70 1.14
CA LEU A 86 -8.68 19.63 1.99
C LEU A 86 -8.37 19.39 3.48
N LEU A 87 -7.35 18.59 3.80
CA LEU A 87 -6.89 18.34 5.17
C LEU A 87 -5.96 19.45 5.69
N GLU A 88 -6.37 20.72 5.53
CA GLU A 88 -5.54 21.90 5.86
C GLU A 88 -4.12 21.80 5.26
N GLY A 89 -4.03 21.13 4.11
CA GLY A 89 -2.79 20.86 3.42
C GLY A 89 -2.14 22.14 2.90
N PRO A 90 -0.85 22.10 2.54
CA PRO A 90 -0.15 23.28 2.05
C PRO A 90 -0.66 23.81 0.71
N CYS A 91 -1.66 23.18 0.09
CA CYS A 91 -2.18 23.51 -1.24
C CYS A 91 -1.04 23.67 -2.26
N PHE A 92 -0.19 22.64 -2.34
CA PHE A 92 1.02 22.61 -3.17
C PHE A 92 2.15 23.58 -2.76
N GLN A 93 2.08 24.18 -1.57
CA GLN A 93 3.18 24.97 -1.02
C GLN A 93 4.25 24.09 -0.35
N LEU A 94 5.37 23.87 -1.04
CA LEU A 94 6.43 23.00 -0.55
C LEU A 94 7.39 23.69 0.45
N TYR A 95 7.61 25.00 0.27
CA TYR A 95 8.59 25.77 1.02
C TYR A 95 7.98 27.08 1.51
N ASN A 96 8.32 27.45 2.73
CA ASN A 96 7.94 28.73 3.31
C ASN A 96 9.15 29.65 3.30
N GLU A 97 9.14 30.62 2.40
CA GLU A 97 10.24 31.58 2.23
C GLU A 97 10.45 32.44 3.49
N ALA A 98 9.36 32.85 4.17
CA ALA A 98 9.44 33.69 5.36
C ALA A 98 10.09 33.00 6.57
N THR A 99 9.95 31.67 6.68
CA THR A 99 10.51 30.88 7.80
C THR A 99 11.72 30.05 7.39
N HIS A 100 12.09 30.07 6.12
CA HIS A 100 13.12 29.25 5.49
C HIS A 100 13.01 27.74 5.79
N ARG A 101 11.79 27.21 5.87
CA ARG A 101 11.51 25.82 6.24
C ARG A 101 10.64 25.11 5.22
N TRP A 102 10.94 23.82 5.05
CA TRP A 102 10.10 22.89 4.30
C TRP A 102 8.81 22.62 5.06
N MET A 103 7.68 22.64 4.35
CA MET A 103 6.36 22.44 4.96
C MET A 103 5.81 21.05 4.63
N PHE A 104 5.22 20.40 5.64
CA PHE A 104 4.40 19.18 5.50
C PHE A 104 5.03 18.08 4.61
N LEU A 105 6.34 17.84 4.73
CA LEU A 105 7.08 16.86 3.92
C LEU A 105 6.49 15.44 3.97
N ASN A 106 5.87 15.05 5.08
CA ASN A 106 5.18 13.77 5.21
C ASN A 106 3.90 13.70 4.37
N LEU A 107 3.18 14.81 4.26
CA LEU A 107 2.00 14.95 3.41
C LEU A 107 2.39 14.93 1.93
N TRP A 108 3.52 15.55 1.59
CA TRP A 108 4.12 15.45 0.26
C TRP A 108 4.55 14.04 -0.11
N GLN A 109 5.06 13.26 0.85
CA GLN A 109 5.41 11.86 0.62
C GLN A 109 4.19 10.99 0.33
N HIS A 110 3.11 11.14 1.10
CA HIS A 110 1.87 10.41 0.85
C HIS A 110 1.22 10.84 -0.46
N SER A 111 1.14 12.15 -0.73
CA SER A 111 0.57 12.68 -1.96
C SER A 111 1.36 12.20 -3.19
N THR A 112 2.69 12.14 -3.10
CA THR A 112 3.54 11.58 -4.16
C THR A 112 3.30 10.08 -4.35
N MET A 113 3.18 9.31 -3.27
CA MET A 113 2.82 7.89 -3.34
C MET A 113 1.48 7.70 -4.05
N HIS A 114 0.45 8.44 -3.63
CA HIS A 114 -0.88 8.40 -4.24
C HIS A 114 -0.85 8.83 -5.71
N ALA A 115 -0.08 9.85 -6.09
CA ALA A 115 0.06 10.27 -7.48
C ALA A 115 0.61 9.15 -8.38
N PHE A 116 1.60 8.38 -7.93
CA PHE A 116 2.13 7.25 -8.70
C PHE A 116 1.09 6.13 -8.88
N PHE A 117 0.35 5.78 -7.84
CA PHE A 117 -0.75 4.81 -7.98
C PHE A 117 -1.90 5.33 -8.85
N ALA A 118 -2.20 6.63 -8.79
CA ALA A 118 -3.20 7.26 -9.66
C ALA A 118 -2.77 7.18 -11.14
N MET A 119 -1.50 7.46 -11.45
CA MET A 119 -0.96 7.29 -12.81
C MET A 119 -1.08 5.85 -13.30
N ALA A 120 -0.73 4.87 -12.45
CA ALA A 120 -0.90 3.45 -12.78
C ALA A 120 -2.39 3.09 -13.01
N GLY A 121 -3.28 3.61 -12.16
CA GLY A 121 -4.74 3.51 -12.30
C GLY A 121 -5.25 4.01 -13.65
N VAL A 122 -4.90 5.24 -14.01
CA VAL A 122 -5.31 5.88 -15.27
C VAL A 122 -4.82 5.07 -16.47
N VAL A 123 -3.54 4.69 -16.49
CA VAL A 123 -2.99 3.88 -17.58
C VAL A 123 -3.66 2.52 -17.66
N GLY A 124 -3.94 1.88 -16.51
CA GLY A 124 -4.71 0.65 -16.45
C GLY A 124 -6.09 0.77 -17.11
N VAL A 125 -6.84 1.84 -16.81
CA VAL A 125 -8.14 2.13 -17.46
C VAL A 125 -7.95 2.32 -18.97
N LEU A 126 -6.99 3.14 -19.39
CA LEU A 126 -6.75 3.41 -20.80
C LEU A 126 -6.34 2.15 -21.59
N THR A 127 -5.53 1.28 -20.99
CA THR A 127 -5.19 -0.04 -21.56
C THR A 127 -6.43 -0.91 -21.79
N ARG A 128 -7.45 -0.83 -20.92
CA ARG A 128 -8.72 -1.57 -21.07
C ARG A 128 -9.69 -0.93 -22.05
N CYS A 129 -9.65 0.39 -22.19
CA CYS A 129 -10.40 1.13 -23.20
C CYS A 129 -9.81 1.01 -24.61
N LYS A 130 -8.77 0.17 -24.82
CA LYS A 130 -8.12 -0.09 -26.11
C LYS A 130 -7.52 1.17 -26.76
N PHE A 131 -7.06 2.14 -25.96
CA PHE A 131 -6.22 3.22 -26.46
C PHE A 131 -4.88 2.67 -26.99
N GLN A 132 -4.23 3.40 -27.89
CA GLN A 132 -2.92 3.03 -28.47
C GLN A 132 -1.78 3.16 -27.45
N ILE A 133 -1.82 2.35 -26.39
CA ILE A 133 -0.83 2.31 -25.31
C ILE A 133 -0.02 1.02 -25.43
N PRO A 134 1.31 1.07 -25.20
CA PRO A 134 2.13 -0.13 -25.15
C PRO A 134 1.59 -1.16 -24.16
N VAL A 135 1.48 -2.41 -24.61
CA VAL A 135 1.03 -3.52 -23.77
C VAL A 135 2.03 -3.71 -22.62
N GLY A 136 1.54 -3.75 -21.38
CA GLY A 136 2.37 -3.90 -20.18
C GLY A 136 2.79 -2.59 -19.49
N LEU A 137 2.46 -1.43 -20.06
CA LEU A 137 2.71 -0.14 -19.42
C LEU A 137 1.94 0.01 -18.09
N ASP A 138 0.74 -0.56 -18.01
CA ASP A 138 -0.07 -0.66 -16.79
C ASP A 138 0.68 -1.40 -15.66
N HIS A 139 1.28 -2.55 -15.97
CA HIS A 139 2.05 -3.35 -15.01
C HIS A 139 3.38 -2.67 -14.63
N LEU A 140 4.04 -2.01 -15.59
CA LEU A 140 5.27 -1.25 -15.33
C LEU A 140 5.01 -0.07 -14.38
N LEU A 141 4.00 0.75 -14.66
CA LEU A 141 3.66 1.88 -13.80
C LEU A 141 3.19 1.45 -12.42
N PHE A 142 2.48 0.33 -12.32
CA PHE A 142 2.09 -0.26 -11.05
C PHE A 142 3.32 -0.73 -10.24
N SER A 143 4.30 -1.35 -10.90
CA SER A 143 5.59 -1.72 -10.29
C SER A 143 6.34 -0.51 -9.76
N LEU A 144 6.38 0.56 -10.56
CA LEU A 144 7.03 1.82 -10.18
C LEU A 144 6.32 2.50 -9.01
N ALA A 145 4.99 2.41 -8.94
CA ALA A 145 4.21 2.94 -7.82
C ALA A 145 4.53 2.20 -6.51
N LEU A 146 4.60 0.87 -6.55
CA LEU A 146 5.00 0.05 -5.40
C LEU A 146 6.46 0.31 -4.98
N PHE A 147 7.35 0.51 -5.95
CA PHE A 147 8.73 0.91 -5.68
C PHE A 147 8.82 2.28 -5.00
N ASN A 148 8.06 3.25 -5.49
CA ASN A 148 8.00 4.60 -4.93
C ASN A 148 7.44 4.56 -3.50
N GLU A 149 6.37 3.81 -3.27
CA GLU A 149 5.82 3.56 -1.93
C GLU A 149 6.88 3.03 -0.96
N GLY A 150 7.66 2.01 -1.37
CA GLY A 150 8.75 1.46 -0.57
C GLY A 150 9.83 2.49 -0.24
N LYS A 151 10.25 3.30 -1.22
CA LYS A 151 11.23 4.39 -1.03
C LYS A 151 10.74 5.48 -0.09
N CYS A 152 9.49 5.95 -0.28
CA CYS A 152 8.88 6.99 0.55
C CYS A 152 8.73 6.53 2.00
N ALA A 153 8.35 5.26 2.22
CA ALA A 153 8.26 4.68 3.56
C ALA A 153 9.63 4.66 4.28
N PHE A 154 10.71 4.33 3.55
CA PHE A 154 12.07 4.28 4.10
C PHE A 154 12.65 5.66 4.43
N HIS A 155 12.52 6.64 3.52
CA HIS A 155 13.13 7.96 3.69
C HIS A 155 12.30 8.93 4.55
N GLY A 156 10.96 8.80 4.56
CA GLY A 156 10.08 9.64 5.37
C GLY A 156 10.27 9.49 6.86
N LYS A 157 10.41 8.24 7.32
CA LYS A 157 10.51 7.94 8.74
C LYS A 157 11.94 8.11 9.29
N THR A 158 12.96 8.06 8.44
CA THR A 158 14.37 8.32 8.80
C THR A 158 14.67 9.82 8.95
N LYS A 159 14.11 10.70 8.11
CA LYS A 159 14.34 12.16 8.19
C LYS A 159 13.52 12.86 9.27
N PHE A 160 12.28 12.42 9.53
CA PHE A 160 11.46 12.94 10.64
C PHE A 160 12.04 12.61 12.03
N ALA A 161 12.90 11.59 12.11
CA ALA A 161 13.67 11.29 13.32
C ALA A 161 14.90 12.21 13.50
N SER A 162 15.47 12.70 12.40
CA SER A 162 16.65 13.57 12.37
C SER A 162 16.31 15.07 12.53
N MET A 163 15.12 15.53 12.12
CA MET A 163 14.74 16.96 12.09
C MET A 163 14.14 17.54 13.39
N GLY A 164 14.67 17.18 14.56
CA GLY A 164 14.63 18.11 15.71
C GLY A 164 13.31 18.34 16.46
N PHE A 165 12.22 17.60 16.21
CA PHE A 165 11.04 17.56 17.13
C PHE A 165 11.30 16.71 18.40
N GLY A 166 12.56 16.60 18.82
CA GLY A 166 13.03 15.73 19.91
C GLY A 166 13.07 16.36 21.29
N ARG A 167 12.44 17.52 21.52
CA ARG A 167 12.51 18.21 22.83
C ARG A 167 11.28 18.08 23.72
N ARG A 168 10.22 17.38 23.31
CA ARG A 168 9.00 17.24 24.14
C ARG A 168 8.56 15.82 24.49
N TYR A 169 9.23 14.79 23.95
CA TYR A 169 8.95 13.39 24.30
C TYR A 169 10.28 12.63 24.43
N PRO A 170 10.75 12.31 25.65
CA PRO A 170 11.93 11.49 25.83
C PRO A 170 11.54 10.04 25.55
N MET A 171 11.53 9.64 24.28
CA MET A 171 11.46 8.24 23.89
C MET A 171 12.44 7.96 22.77
N PHE A 172 13.69 7.74 23.18
CA PHE A 172 14.74 7.16 22.36
C PHE A 172 14.57 5.61 22.30
N SER A 173 13.36 5.14 22.00
CA SER A 173 12.97 3.74 21.67
C SER A 173 12.49 3.67 20.21
N ARG A 174 13.21 4.39 19.35
CA ARG A 174 12.74 4.87 18.03
C ARG A 174 13.37 4.12 16.85
N ARG A 175 14.40 3.31 17.11
CA ARG A 175 15.12 2.49 16.11
C ARG A 175 14.40 1.18 15.75
N SER A 176 13.57 0.66 16.66
CA SER A 176 12.91 -0.63 16.60
C SER A 176 11.59 -0.66 15.83
N ARG A 177 10.73 0.34 16.05
CA ARG A 177 9.46 0.54 15.30
C ARG A 177 9.66 0.71 13.79
N ILE A 178 10.85 1.15 13.39
CA ILE A 178 11.26 1.36 12.01
C ILE A 178 11.73 0.06 11.34
N PHE A 179 12.29 -0.89 12.10
CA PHE A 179 12.81 -2.14 11.55
C PHE A 179 11.70 -3.14 11.17
N VAL A 180 10.62 -3.23 11.93
CA VAL A 180 9.43 -4.06 11.56
C VAL A 180 8.73 -3.48 10.33
N LEU A 181 8.65 -2.16 10.23
CA LEU A 181 8.12 -1.46 9.07
C LEU A 181 9.05 -1.51 7.85
N ILE A 182 10.35 -1.71 8.01
CA ILE A 182 11.32 -1.81 6.91
C ILE A 182 11.51 -3.27 6.49
N TYR A 183 11.65 -4.22 7.40
CA TYR A 183 11.87 -5.63 7.05
C TYR A 183 10.65 -6.25 6.35
N ALA A 184 9.43 -5.93 6.81
CA ALA A 184 8.19 -6.33 6.15
C ALA A 184 7.88 -5.56 4.86
N ARG A 185 8.54 -4.41 4.61
CA ARG A 185 8.25 -3.49 3.50
C ARG A 185 9.42 -3.28 2.54
N PHE A 186 10.56 -3.95 2.72
CA PHE A 186 11.76 -3.72 1.89
C PHE A 186 12.36 -5.02 1.35
N THR A 187 12.41 -6.10 2.13
CA THR A 187 12.91 -7.40 1.67
C THR A 187 11.94 -8.09 0.70
N TYR A 188 10.63 -7.90 0.89
CA TYR A 188 9.57 -8.45 0.05
C TYR A 188 9.31 -7.66 -1.26
N PRO A 189 9.30 -6.31 -1.27
CA PRO A 189 9.05 -5.57 -2.51
C PRO A 189 10.19 -5.63 -3.51
N GLY A 190 11.45 -5.89 -3.12
CA GLY A 190 12.52 -6.14 -4.11
C GLY A 190 12.16 -7.32 -5.03
N CYS A 191 11.76 -8.45 -4.44
CA CYS A 191 11.25 -9.60 -5.17
C CYS A 191 9.93 -9.29 -5.89
N PHE A 192 9.02 -8.58 -5.23
CA PHE A 192 7.71 -8.22 -5.79
C PHE A 192 7.77 -7.30 -7.00
N ILE A 193 8.65 -6.30 -6.98
CA ILE A 193 8.84 -5.34 -8.07
C ILE A 193 9.53 -6.05 -9.22
N LEU A 194 10.57 -6.85 -8.95
CA LEU A 194 11.17 -7.70 -9.98
C LEU A 194 10.12 -8.63 -10.61
N TYR A 195 9.19 -9.12 -9.80
CA TYR A 195 8.14 -10.01 -10.25
C TYR A 195 7.03 -9.34 -11.07
N ILE A 196 6.56 -8.16 -10.68
CA ILE A 196 5.60 -7.39 -11.48
C ILE A 196 6.29 -6.86 -12.75
N LEU A 197 7.60 -6.59 -12.71
CA LEU A 197 8.39 -6.38 -13.92
C LEU A 197 8.38 -7.63 -14.81
N PHE A 198 8.51 -8.84 -14.26
CA PHE A 198 8.33 -10.08 -15.03
C PHE A 198 6.93 -10.19 -15.66
N GLU A 199 5.86 -9.71 -15.00
CA GLU A 199 4.50 -9.67 -15.58
C GLU A 199 4.37 -8.75 -16.80
N VAL A 200 5.28 -7.79 -17.00
CA VAL A 200 5.32 -6.95 -18.21
C VAL A 200 5.55 -7.83 -19.45
N TRP A 201 6.41 -8.85 -19.34
CA TRP A 201 6.73 -9.77 -20.43
C TRP A 201 5.87 -11.04 -20.43
N PHE A 202 5.50 -11.56 -19.24
CA PHE A 202 4.80 -12.84 -19.08
C PHE A 202 3.35 -12.66 -18.58
N ARG A 203 2.58 -11.82 -19.26
CA ARG A 203 1.20 -11.50 -18.86
C ARG A 203 0.30 -12.74 -18.78
N ASN A 204 -0.61 -12.75 -17.81
CA ASN A 204 -1.62 -13.81 -17.59
C ASN A 204 -1.02 -15.19 -17.29
N ASN A 205 0.21 -15.26 -16.80
CA ASN A 205 0.76 -16.51 -16.28
C ASN A 205 0.12 -16.79 -14.92
N PRO A 206 -0.54 -17.95 -14.73
CA PRO A 206 -1.27 -18.24 -13.49
C PRO A 206 -0.38 -18.28 -12.25
N ILE A 207 0.90 -18.64 -12.40
CA ILE A 207 1.87 -18.63 -11.31
C ILE A 207 2.18 -17.18 -10.90
N LEU A 208 2.33 -16.29 -11.89
CA LEU A 208 2.54 -14.86 -11.64
C LEU A 208 1.35 -14.23 -10.93
N GLU A 209 0.15 -14.51 -11.44
CA GLU A 209 -1.08 -14.04 -10.83
C GLU A 209 -1.27 -14.55 -9.39
N LEU A 210 -0.91 -15.80 -9.12
CA LEU A 210 -0.96 -16.42 -7.78
C LEU A 210 -0.04 -15.74 -6.78
N PHE A 211 1.22 -15.54 -7.15
CA PHE A 211 2.21 -14.92 -6.29
C PHE A 211 1.88 -13.45 -6.03
N ARG A 212 1.41 -12.73 -7.05
CA ARG A 212 0.94 -11.35 -6.86
C ARG A 212 -0.22 -11.29 -5.87
N THR A 213 -1.16 -12.24 -5.97
CA THR A 213 -2.30 -12.35 -5.07
C THR A 213 -1.86 -12.67 -3.63
N SER A 214 -0.95 -13.64 -3.43
CA SER A 214 -0.45 -14.00 -2.10
C SER A 214 0.25 -12.83 -1.41
N MET A 215 1.04 -12.09 -2.18
CA MET A 215 1.73 -10.89 -1.74
C MET A 215 0.77 -9.79 -1.27
N PHE A 216 -0.28 -9.48 -2.04
CA PHE A 216 -1.25 -8.44 -1.68
C PHE A 216 -2.06 -8.80 -0.43
N ILE A 217 -2.52 -10.05 -0.32
CA ILE A 217 -3.23 -10.53 0.87
C ILE A 217 -2.32 -10.44 2.09
N THR A 218 -1.07 -10.90 1.97
CA THR A 218 -0.08 -10.84 3.06
C THR A 218 0.20 -9.40 3.47
N GLN A 219 0.44 -8.51 2.50
CA GLN A 219 0.69 -7.10 2.75
C GLN A 219 -0.48 -6.44 3.48
N GLY A 220 -1.71 -6.67 3.04
CA GLY A 220 -2.89 -6.04 3.62
C GLY A 220 -3.22 -6.55 5.02
N THR A 221 -3.18 -7.86 5.25
CA THR A 221 -3.36 -8.48 6.58
C THR A 221 -2.25 -8.06 7.55
N TRP A 222 -1.01 -7.95 7.07
CA TRP A 222 0.11 -7.54 7.90
C TRP A 222 0.04 -6.07 8.29
N LEU A 223 -0.41 -5.18 7.39
CA LEU A 223 -0.68 -3.78 7.71
C LEU A 223 -1.75 -3.65 8.82
N TRP A 224 -2.77 -4.50 8.79
CA TRP A 224 -3.76 -4.61 9.86
C TRP A 224 -3.11 -5.03 11.19
N GLN A 225 -2.33 -6.11 11.21
CA GLN A 225 -1.66 -6.61 12.41
C GLN A 225 -0.67 -5.57 13.00
N ILE A 226 0.08 -4.89 12.14
CA ILE A 226 0.97 -3.80 12.55
C ILE A 226 0.19 -2.61 13.11
N ALA A 227 -0.99 -2.27 12.56
CA ALA A 227 -1.81 -1.21 13.11
C ALA A 227 -2.23 -1.53 14.55
N PHE A 228 -2.65 -2.76 14.82
CA PHE A 228 -2.93 -3.20 16.20
C PHE A 228 -1.69 -3.23 17.09
N LEU A 229 -0.52 -3.59 16.56
CA LEU A 229 0.72 -3.59 17.34
C LEU A 229 1.19 -2.16 17.71
N LEU A 230 1.02 -1.20 16.79
CA LEU A 230 1.46 0.18 16.98
C LEU A 230 0.52 1.01 17.86
N TRP A 231 -0.78 0.72 17.84
CA TRP A 231 -1.81 1.51 18.54
C TRP A 231 -2.63 0.73 19.57
N GLY A 232 -2.46 -0.59 19.67
CA GLY A 232 -3.11 -1.42 20.68
C GLY A 232 -2.39 -1.43 22.02
N THR A 233 -3.05 -1.97 23.06
CA THR A 233 -2.51 -2.11 24.43
C THR A 233 -1.59 -3.33 24.53
N SER A 234 -0.63 -3.46 23.62
CA SER A 234 0.29 -4.58 23.63
C SER A 234 1.25 -4.45 24.82
N SER A 235 1.32 -5.47 25.67
CA SER A 235 2.25 -5.55 26.81
C SER A 235 3.70 -5.85 26.39
N TRP A 236 4.01 -5.83 25.09
CA TRP A 236 5.29 -6.28 24.54
C TRP A 236 6.36 -5.20 24.68
N ASP A 237 7.56 -5.59 25.09
CA ASP A 237 8.70 -4.66 25.10
C ASP A 237 9.20 -4.44 23.67
N HIS A 238 8.90 -3.26 23.11
CA HIS A 238 9.33 -2.86 21.78
C HIS A 238 10.82 -2.49 21.67
N ASN A 239 11.64 -2.80 22.67
CA ASN A 239 13.11 -2.69 22.59
C ASN A 239 13.81 -4.04 22.68
N ASP A 240 13.08 -5.12 22.97
CA ASP A 240 13.64 -6.45 23.09
C ASP A 240 14.00 -7.03 21.70
N PRO A 241 15.26 -7.42 21.47
CA PRO A 241 15.69 -8.10 20.24
C PRO A 241 14.90 -9.36 19.89
N GLU A 242 14.45 -10.13 20.89
CA GLU A 242 13.75 -11.41 20.68
C GLU A 242 12.35 -11.19 20.10
N THR A 243 11.67 -10.13 20.53
CA THR A 243 10.40 -9.68 19.96
C THR A 243 10.48 -9.49 18.44
N TYR A 244 11.59 -9.01 17.88
CA TYR A 244 11.72 -8.89 16.41
C TYR A 244 11.91 -10.22 15.71
N VAL A 245 12.70 -11.12 16.31
CA VAL A 245 12.90 -12.47 15.77
C VAL A 245 11.57 -13.21 15.72
N PHE A 246 10.79 -13.12 16.80
CA PHE A 246 9.44 -13.68 16.86
C PHE A 246 8.52 -13.08 15.79
N MET A 247 8.51 -11.76 15.62
CA MET A 247 7.69 -11.11 14.59
C MET A 247 8.05 -11.55 13.17
N ALA A 248 9.34 -11.76 12.88
CA ALA A 248 9.78 -12.29 11.58
C ALA A 248 9.33 -13.75 11.37
N ILE A 249 9.34 -14.57 12.43
CA ILE A 249 8.81 -15.94 12.41
C ILE A 249 7.30 -15.91 12.14
N CYS A 250 6.53 -15.08 12.87
CA CYS A 250 5.09 -14.91 12.67
C CYS A 250 4.76 -14.46 11.23
N TYR A 251 5.50 -13.49 10.69
CA TYR A 251 5.33 -13.06 9.31
C TYR A 251 5.55 -14.21 8.31
N SER A 252 6.59 -15.02 8.54
CA SER A 252 6.94 -16.14 7.65
C SER A 252 5.86 -17.22 7.65
N TRP A 253 5.37 -17.60 8.82
CA TRP A 253 4.26 -18.55 8.96
C TRP A 253 2.94 -18.01 8.42
N HIS A 254 2.68 -16.71 8.62
CA HIS A 254 1.53 -16.03 8.05
C HIS A 254 1.57 -16.07 6.52
N TYR A 255 2.71 -15.75 5.90
CA TYR A 255 2.88 -15.87 4.46
C TYR A 255 2.69 -17.30 3.97
N GLY A 256 3.28 -18.29 4.66
CA GLY A 256 3.07 -19.71 4.36
C GLY A 256 1.59 -20.11 4.42
N SER A 257 0.85 -19.60 5.40
CA SER A 257 -0.60 -19.83 5.55
C SER A 257 -1.39 -19.22 4.40
N VAL A 258 -1.02 -18.01 3.94
CA VAL A 258 -1.65 -17.38 2.77
C VAL A 258 -1.38 -18.17 1.49
N ILE A 259 -0.16 -18.71 1.31
CA ILE A 259 0.14 -19.61 0.17
C ILE A 259 -0.74 -20.85 0.24
N LEU A 260 -0.83 -21.51 1.39
CA LEU A 260 -1.64 -22.73 1.54
C LEU A 260 -3.11 -22.46 1.27
N PHE A 261 -3.64 -21.33 1.76
CA PHE A 261 -4.99 -20.90 1.46
C PHE A 261 -5.23 -20.74 -0.04
N LEU A 262 -4.36 -20.03 -0.75
CA LEU A 262 -4.48 -19.85 -2.20
C LEU A 262 -4.25 -21.14 -2.99
N ALA A 263 -3.33 -21.99 -2.55
CA ALA A 263 -3.09 -23.30 -3.15
C ALA A 263 -4.34 -24.19 -3.02
N PHE A 264 -5.03 -24.14 -1.89
CA PHE A 264 -6.30 -24.85 -1.69
C PHE A 264 -7.40 -24.31 -2.62
N THR A 265 -7.59 -22.99 -2.69
CA THR A 265 -8.63 -22.40 -3.55
C THR A 265 -8.36 -22.64 -5.03
N TYR A 266 -7.11 -22.55 -5.48
CA TYR A 266 -6.74 -22.87 -6.85
C TYR A 266 -6.79 -24.37 -7.11
N GLY A 267 -6.39 -25.21 -6.15
CA GLY A 267 -6.47 -26.66 -6.27
C GLY A 267 -7.89 -27.14 -6.54
N ILE A 268 -8.90 -26.58 -5.84
CA ILE A 268 -10.32 -26.87 -6.08
C ILE A 268 -10.77 -26.47 -7.49
N VAL A 269 -10.21 -25.39 -8.04
CA VAL A 269 -10.63 -24.85 -9.34
C VAL A 269 -9.93 -25.54 -10.52
N TYR A 270 -8.72 -26.03 -10.31
CA TYR A 270 -7.91 -26.65 -11.36
C TYR A 270 -8.09 -28.17 -11.46
N TRP A 271 -8.59 -28.82 -10.40
CA TRP A 271 -8.98 -30.24 -10.38
C TRP A 271 -10.38 -30.42 -10.97
#